data_AF-A0A915YBP1-F1
#
_entry.id   AF-A0A915YBP1-F1
#
_cell.length_a   1.000
_cell.length_b   1.000
_cell.length_c   1.000
_cell.angle_alpha   90.00
_cell.angle_beta   90.00
_cell.angle_gamma   90.00
#
_symmetry.space_group_name_H-M   'P 1'
#
loop_
_entity.id
_entity.type
_entity.pdbx_description
1 polymer ?
#
loop_
_entity_poly.entity_id
_entity_poly.type
_entity_poly.pdbx_seq_one_letter_code
_entity_poly.pdbx_strand_id
1 'polypeptide(L)'
;MGVFLYLFRGGIKNPLLFIKQLNTKKMDFGDALKAVKNGKKIQRQGWNGKGMHVALFEILMSADDPDSEFPPVLSLYNAQGKQQLGWAPSQADLMAEDWSIID
;
A
#
# COMPACT_ATOMS: atom_id res chain seq x y z
N MET A 1 -29.86 -1.48 24.19
CA MET A 1 -28.78 -2.16 23.41
C MET A 1 -27.48 -1.96 24.16
N GLY A 2 -26.98 -3.01 24.80
CA GLY A 2 -25.85 -2.92 25.74
C GLY A 2 -24.50 -2.89 25.02
N VAL A 3 -23.66 -1.92 25.40
CA VAL A 3 -22.25 -1.87 24.97
C VAL A 3 -21.46 -2.81 25.88
N PHE A 4 -20.96 -3.92 25.33
CA PHE A 4 -20.06 -4.81 26.05
C PHE A 4 -18.67 -4.16 26.18
N LEU A 5 -18.35 -3.71 27.39
CA LEU A 5 -17.03 -3.20 27.75
C LEU A 5 -16.16 -4.38 28.21
N TYR A 6 -15.27 -4.87 27.34
CA TYR A 6 -14.25 -5.83 27.78
C TYR A 6 -13.19 -5.10 28.62
N LEU A 7 -13.19 -5.35 29.93
CA LEU A 7 -12.16 -4.88 30.86
C LEU A 7 -10.93 -5.81 30.78
N PHE A 8 -9.92 -5.43 30.00
CA PHE A 8 -8.59 -6.00 30.16
C PHE A 8 -7.97 -5.50 31.48
N ARG A 9 -7.40 -6.42 32.26
CA ARG A 9 -6.65 -6.13 33.49
C ARG A 9 -5.45 -5.22 33.16
N GLY A 10 -5.62 -3.91 33.33
CA GLY A 10 -4.52 -2.97 33.07
C GLY A 10 -4.94 -1.51 32.92
N GLY A 11 -5.75 -0.99 33.85
CA GLY A 11 -6.02 0.45 33.99
C GLY A 11 -6.83 1.08 32.86
N ILE A 12 -7.61 2.10 33.21
CA ILE A 12 -8.39 2.87 32.23
C ILE A 12 -7.40 3.71 31.40
N LYS A 13 -7.04 3.24 30.21
CA LYS A 13 -6.53 4.15 29.17
C LYS A 13 -7.70 5.04 28.77
N ASN A 14 -7.47 6.36 28.77
CA ASN A 14 -8.46 7.39 28.48
C ASN A 14 -9.31 6.98 27.24
N PRO A 15 -10.65 6.84 27.36
CA PRO A 15 -11.49 6.38 26.26
C PRO A 15 -11.44 7.33 25.05
N LEU A 16 -11.17 8.62 25.25
CA LEU A 16 -10.96 9.57 24.15
C LEU A 16 -9.66 9.29 23.39
N LEU A 17 -8.62 8.80 24.07
CA LEU A 17 -7.36 8.39 23.43
C LEU A 17 -7.58 7.12 22.59
N PHE A 18 -8.37 6.17 23.11
CA PHE A 18 -8.75 4.95 22.39
C PHE A 18 -9.62 5.25 21.15
N ILE A 19 -10.61 6.14 21.29
CA ILE A 19 -11.47 6.58 20.17
C ILE A 19 -10.68 7.37 19.11
N LYS A 20 -9.71 8.21 19.52
CA LYS A 20 -8.85 8.94 18.59
C LYS A 20 -7.92 8.01 17.80
N GLN A 21 -7.53 6.88 18.39
CA GLN A 21 -6.71 5.84 17.75
C GLN A 21 -7.52 4.95 16.78
N LEU A 22 -8.85 4.89 16.94
CA LEU A 22 -9.76 4.16 16.05
C LEU A 22 -10.13 4.94 14.77
N ASN A 23 -9.81 6.24 14.68
CA ASN A 23 -10.33 7.13 13.62
C ASN A 23 -9.31 7.52 12.54
N THR A 24 -8.13 6.89 12.50
CA THR A 24 -7.28 6.95 11.31
C THR A 24 -7.73 5.84 10.37
N LYS A 25 -8.53 6.17 9.35
CA LYS A 25 -8.84 5.22 8.27
C LYS A 25 -7.52 4.75 7.68
N LYS A 26 -7.19 3.50 7.97
CA LYS A 26 -6.06 2.78 7.39
C LYS A 26 -6.33 2.54 5.91
N MET A 27 -5.33 2.74 5.06
CA MET A 27 -5.48 2.58 3.61
C MET A 27 -5.35 1.09 3.27
N ASP A 28 -6.40 0.51 2.72
CA ASP A 28 -6.38 -0.87 2.22
C ASP A 28 -5.72 -0.96 0.84
N PHE A 29 -5.51 -2.18 0.34
CA PHE A 29 -4.94 -2.39 -0.99
C PHE A 29 -5.79 -1.78 -2.11
N GLY A 30 -7.12 -1.77 -1.97
CA GLY A 30 -8.02 -1.22 -2.98
C GLY A 30 -7.86 0.29 -3.13
N ASP A 31 -7.76 1.01 -2.02
CA ASP A 31 -7.44 2.43 -1.98
C ASP A 31 -6.02 2.67 -2.51
N ALA A 32 -5.05 1.83 -2.17
CA ALA A 32 -3.67 1.91 -2.68
C ALA A 32 -3.62 1.75 -4.21
N LEU A 33 -4.34 0.77 -4.75
CA LEU A 33 -4.42 0.54 -6.20
C LEU A 33 -5.08 1.72 -6.92
N LYS A 34 -6.12 2.35 -6.35
CA LYS A 34 -6.70 3.58 -6.91
C LYS A 34 -5.67 4.71 -6.95
N ALA A 35 -4.86 4.86 -5.91
CA ALA A 35 -3.80 5.87 -5.88
C ALA A 35 -2.74 5.61 -6.97
N VAL A 36 -2.30 4.36 -7.14
CA VAL A 36 -1.35 4.00 -8.20
C VAL A 36 -1.89 4.27 -9.60
N LYS A 37 -3.17 3.95 -9.85
CA LYS A 37 -3.85 4.30 -11.11
C LYS A 37 -3.90 5.81 -11.37
N ASN A 38 -3.80 6.63 -10.32
CA ASN A 38 -3.70 8.09 -10.42
C ASN A 38 -2.24 8.60 -10.40
N GLY A 39 -1.28 7.75 -10.77
CA GLY A 39 0.14 8.10 -10.90
C GLY A 39 0.88 8.28 -9.56
N LYS A 40 0.29 7.86 -8.44
CA LYS A 40 0.95 7.94 -7.12
C LYS A 40 1.83 6.72 -6.86
N LYS A 41 2.90 6.91 -6.09
CA LYS A 41 3.68 5.81 -5.51
C LYS A 41 3.03 5.39 -4.20
N ILE A 42 2.99 4.08 -3.94
CA ILE A 42 2.47 3.51 -2.70
C ILE A 42 3.52 2.67 -1.99
N GLN A 43 3.44 2.59 -0.67
CA GLN A 43 4.30 1.73 0.14
C GLN A 43 3.49 1.07 1.26
N ARG A 44 3.99 -0.06 1.75
CA ARG A 44 3.51 -0.68 2.98
C ARG A 44 4.45 -0.40 4.14
N GLN A 45 3.89 -0.15 5.32
CA GLN A 45 4.68 -0.01 6.54
C GLN A 45 5.36 -1.33 6.95
N GLY A 46 4.72 -2.47 6.68
CA GLY A 46 5.14 -3.81 7.07
C GLY A 46 6.16 -4.46 6.12
N TRP A 47 6.65 -3.75 5.10
CA TRP A 47 7.74 -4.25 4.27
C TRP A 47 9.09 -4.10 4.97
N ASN A 48 9.98 -5.08 4.76
CA ASN A 48 11.27 -5.19 5.45
C ASN A 48 12.37 -4.27 4.88
N GLY A 49 12.09 -3.49 3.85
CA GLY A 49 13.07 -2.67 3.13
C GLY A 49 12.76 -1.18 3.19
N LYS A 50 13.76 -0.36 3.51
CA LYS A 50 13.65 1.10 3.43
C LYS A 50 13.46 1.52 1.96
N GLY A 51 12.51 2.41 1.71
CA GLY A 51 12.27 2.99 0.39
C GLY A 51 11.60 2.05 -0.62
N MET A 52 11.12 0.87 -0.17
CA MET A 52 10.32 0.01 -1.03
C MET A 52 8.99 0.68 -1.39
N HIS A 53 8.66 0.71 -2.67
CA HIS A 53 7.43 1.31 -3.17
C HIS A 53 6.96 0.65 -4.47
N VAL A 54 5.66 0.75 -4.73
CA VAL A 54 5.04 0.34 -5.99
C VAL A 54 4.55 1.57 -6.74
N ALA A 55 4.73 1.56 -8.05
CA ALA A 55 4.26 2.59 -8.97
C ALA A 55 3.72 1.96 -10.26
N LEU A 56 2.95 2.74 -11.02
CA LEU A 56 2.57 2.37 -12.37
C LEU A 56 3.75 2.66 -13.31
N PHE A 57 4.10 1.70 -14.16
CA PHE A 57 5.13 1.83 -15.17
C PHE A 57 4.52 1.65 -16.56
N GLU A 58 4.75 2.63 -17.43
CA GLU A 58 4.26 2.67 -18.80
C GLU A 58 5.47 2.75 -19.74
N ILE A 59 5.54 1.84 -20.71
CA ILE A 59 6.53 1.90 -21.79
C ILE A 59 5.91 2.77 -22.87
N LEU A 60 6.51 3.94 -23.11
CA LEU A 60 5.98 4.87 -24.10
C LEU A 60 6.23 4.37 -25.53
N MET A 61 7.41 3.79 -25.81
CA MET A 61 7.74 3.23 -27.13
C MET A 61 8.89 2.21 -27.00
N SER A 62 8.83 1.11 -27.77
CA SER A 62 9.98 0.23 -27.99
C SER A 62 10.73 0.67 -29.25
N ALA A 63 12.05 0.81 -29.17
CA ALA A 63 12.87 1.22 -30.31
C ALA A 63 12.99 0.10 -31.37
N ASP A 64 12.94 -1.15 -30.93
CA ASP A 64 13.10 -2.33 -31.78
C ASP A 64 11.76 -2.80 -32.38
N ASP A 65 10.65 -2.36 -31.79
CA ASP A 65 9.29 -2.73 -32.20
C ASP A 65 8.33 -1.55 -31.94
N PRO A 66 8.19 -0.61 -32.87
CA PRO A 66 7.35 0.57 -32.67
C PRO A 66 5.86 0.25 -32.58
N ASP A 67 5.45 -0.93 -33.06
CA ASP A 67 4.07 -1.42 -32.99
C ASP A 67 3.80 -2.25 -31.72
N SER A 68 4.82 -2.44 -30.88
CA SER A 68 4.68 -3.18 -29.62
C SER A 68 3.78 -2.44 -28.63
N GLU A 69 2.61 -3.01 -28.36
CA GLU A 69 1.74 -2.55 -27.28
C GLU A 69 2.15 -3.18 -25.96
N PHE A 70 2.78 -2.39 -25.09
CA PHE A 70 3.08 -2.80 -23.72
C PHE A 70 2.03 -2.22 -22.76
N PRO A 71 1.15 -3.06 -22.17
CA PRO A 71 0.18 -2.55 -21.20
C PRO A 71 0.90 -2.02 -19.96
N PRO A 72 0.33 -1.01 -19.27
CA PRO A 72 0.86 -0.53 -18.00
C PRO A 72 1.00 -1.67 -16.98
N VAL A 73 2.13 -1.72 -16.28
CA VAL A 73 2.40 -2.74 -15.26
C VAL A 73 2.66 -2.08 -13.91
N LEU A 74 2.34 -2.81 -12.84
CA LEU A 74 2.85 -2.45 -11.54
C LEU A 74 4.35 -2.75 -11.48
N SER A 75 5.10 -1.80 -10.95
CA SER A 75 6.54 -1.90 -10.78
C SER A 75 6.89 -1.77 -9.30
N LEU A 76 7.62 -2.74 -8.75
CA LEU A 76 8.14 -2.70 -7.39
C LEU A 76 9.58 -2.18 -7.40
N TYR A 77 9.86 -1.14 -6.63
CA TYR A 77 11.21 -0.79 -6.23
C TYR A 77 11.53 -1.58 -4.95
N ASN A 78 12.48 -2.52 -5.04
CA ASN A 78 12.76 -3.46 -3.95
C ASN A 78 13.78 -2.91 -2.93
N ALA A 79 13.99 -3.66 -1.85
CA ALA A 79 14.91 -3.29 -0.77
C ALA A 79 16.38 -3.14 -1.23
N GLN A 80 16.73 -3.72 -2.38
CA GLN A 80 18.06 -3.64 -3.00
C GLN A 80 18.19 -2.42 -3.93
N GLY A 81 17.17 -1.55 -4.00
CA GLY A 81 17.17 -0.40 -4.88
C GLY A 81 17.01 -0.75 -6.35
N LYS A 82 16.41 -1.91 -6.66
CA LYS A 82 16.18 -2.37 -8.03
C LYS A 82 14.71 -2.30 -8.38
N GLN A 83 14.44 -1.88 -9.61
CA GLN A 83 13.10 -1.87 -10.19
C GLN A 83 12.75 -3.25 -10.76
N GLN A 84 11.57 -3.75 -10.41
CA GLN A 84 11.02 -5.03 -10.87
C GLN A 84 9.67 -4.77 -11.53
N LEU A 85 9.64 -4.90 -12.86
CA LEU A 85 8.43 -4.76 -13.66
C LEU A 85 7.54 -5.99 -13.52
N GLY A 86 6.22 -5.80 -13.55
CA GLY A 86 5.25 -6.88 -13.44
C GLY A 86 5.11 -7.43 -12.02
N TRP A 87 5.29 -6.59 -11.01
CA TRP A 87 5.08 -7.02 -9.63
C TRP A 87 3.63 -7.46 -9.42
N ALA A 88 3.46 -8.70 -8.96
CA ALA A 88 2.18 -9.24 -8.56
C ALA A 88 2.02 -9.13 -7.03
N PRO A 89 0.96 -8.48 -6.53
CA PRO A 89 0.71 -8.42 -5.09
C PRO A 89 0.51 -9.82 -4.53
N SER A 90 1.20 -10.13 -3.43
CA SER A 90 0.95 -11.38 -2.71
C SER A 90 -0.40 -11.34 -1.99
N GLN A 91 -0.91 -12.49 -1.53
CA GLN A 91 -2.10 -12.52 -0.68
C GLN A 91 -1.97 -11.63 0.56
N ALA A 92 -0.75 -11.55 1.14
CA ALA A 92 -0.48 -10.71 2.29
C ALA A 92 -0.51 -9.21 1.93
N ASP A 93 -0.20 -8.84 0.69
CA ASP A 93 -0.31 -7.45 0.19
C ASP A 93 -1.78 -7.08 -0.07
N LEU A 94 -2.55 -8.01 -0.64
CA LEU A 94 -3.98 -7.81 -0.91
C LEU A 94 -4.80 -7.61 0.38
N MET A 95 -4.45 -8.33 1.45
CA MET A 95 -5.15 -8.27 2.74
C MET A 95 -4.63 -7.19 3.69
N ALA A 96 -3.68 -6.37 3.23
CA ALA A 96 -3.03 -5.37 4.04
C ALA A 96 -3.81 -4.06 4.14
N GLU A 97 -3.73 -3.44 5.32
CA GLU A 97 -4.35 -2.14 5.64
C GLU A 97 -3.29 -1.09 6.01
N ASP A 98 -2.00 -1.38 5.81
CA ASP A 98 -0.89 -0.53 6.19
C ASP A 98 -0.27 0.21 5.00
N TRP A 99 -1.08 0.48 3.97
CA TRP A 99 -0.66 1.21 2.80
C TRP A 99 -0.57 2.72 3.06
N SER A 100 0.26 3.40 2.28
CA SER A 100 0.36 4.86 2.25
C SER A 100 0.85 5.34 0.89
N ILE A 101 0.46 6.56 0.52
CA ILE A 101 1.02 7.27 -0.64
C ILE A 101 2.34 7.90 -0.23
N ILE A 102 3.32 7.90 -1.12
CA ILE A 102 4.58 8.65 -0.97
C ILE A 102 4.76 9.62 -2.13
N ASP A 103 5.49 10.71 -1.87
CA ASP A 103 5.85 11.74 -2.85
C ASP A 103 6.99 11.29 -3.79
#